data_AF-A0A4P5VJ67-F1
#
_entry.id   AF-A0A4P5VJ67-F1
#
_cell.length_a   1.000
_cell.length_b   1.000
_cell.length_c   1.000
_cell.angle_alpha   90.00
_cell.angle_beta   90.00
_cell.angle_gamma   90.00
#
_symmetry.space_group_name_H-M   'P 1'
#
loop_
_entity.id
_entity.type
_entity.pdbx_description
1 polymer ?
#
loop_
_entity_poly.entity_id
_entity_poly.type
_entity_poly.pdbx_seq_one_letter_code
_entity_poly.pdbx_strand_id
1 'polypeptide(L)' 'MSKPQLHAFLLKVNADPALKAKVDAAADAAAVTVIAEAEGHHFSPASWTRHLRD' A
#
# COMPACT_ATOMS: atom_id res chain seq x y z
N MET A 1 10.22 5.16 9.02
CA MET A 1 9.27 4.43 8.16
C MET A 1 9.76 4.50 6.73
N SER A 2 9.97 3.36 6.07
CA SER A 2 10.81 3.29 4.88
C SER A 2 10.03 3.63 3.60
N LYS A 3 10.37 4.77 2.99
CA LYS A 3 9.95 5.17 1.63
C LYS A 3 10.18 4.06 0.56
N PRO A 4 11.25 3.23 0.65
CA PRO A 4 11.47 2.12 -0.28
C PRO A 4 10.38 1.05 -0.26
N GLN A 5 9.85 0.68 0.92
CA GLN A 5 8.81 -0.36 1.03
C GLN A 5 7.47 0.09 0.43
N LEU A 6 7.10 1.36 0.65
CA LEU A 6 5.92 1.94 0.02
C LEU A 6 6.06 1.95 -1.51
N HIS A 7 7.21 2.36 -2.04
CA HIS A 7 7.43 2.38 -3.48
C HIS A 7 7.42 0.98 -4.11
N ALA A 8 8.05 0.00 -3.45
CA ALA A 8 8.01 -1.39 -3.90
C ALA A 8 6.58 -1.95 -3.92
N PHE A 9 5.78 -1.65 -2.90
CA PHE A 9 4.38 -2.03 -2.85
C PHE A 9 3.57 -1.39 -3.98
N LEU A 10 3.75 -0.09 -4.23
CA LEU A 10 3.07 0.61 -5.33
C LEU A 10 3.42 0.05 -6.71
N LEU A 11 4.69 -0.33 -6.94
CA LEU A 11 5.09 -1.01 -8.17
C LEU A 11 4.37 -2.35 -8.32
N LYS A 12 4.24 -3.12 -7.24
CA LYS A 12 3.52 -4.40 -7.23
C LYS A 12 2.02 -4.19 -7.50
N VAL A 13 1.40 -3.21 -6.84
CA VAL A 13 0.00 -2.83 -7.05
C VAL A 13 -0.25 -2.44 -8.51
N ASN A 14 0.66 -1.70 -9.14
CA ASN A 14 0.52 -1.33 -10.55
C ASN A 14 0.73 -2.50 -11.51
N ALA A 15 1.52 -3.50 -11.12
CA ALA A 15 1.79 -4.68 -11.94
C ALA A 15 0.73 -5.79 -11.77
N ASP A 16 -0.02 -5.81 -10.65
CA ASP A 16 -1.02 -6.81 -10.33
C ASP A 16 -2.44 -6.19 -10.21
N PRO A 17 -3.30 -6.38 -11.23
CA PRO A 17 -4.68 -5.87 -11.22
C PRO A 17 -5.54 -6.41 -10.08
N ALA A 18 -5.29 -7.64 -9.60
CA ALA A 18 -6.04 -8.22 -8.50
C ALA A 18 -5.62 -7.60 -7.17
N LEU A 19 -4.33 -7.34 -6.98
CA LEU A 19 -3.84 -6.59 -5.83
C LEU A 19 -4.36 -5.15 -5.85
N LYS A 20 -4.37 -4.50 -7.02
CA LYS A 20 -4.97 -3.18 -7.19
C LYS A 20 -6.44 -3.14 -6.78
N ALA A 21 -7.25 -4.10 -7.20
CA ALA A 21 -8.65 -4.18 -6.80
C ALA A 21 -8.82 -4.32 -5.27
N LYS A 22 -7.94 -5.07 -4.59
CA LYS A 22 -7.95 -5.19 -3.13
C LYS A 22 -7.60 -3.87 -2.43
N VAL A 23 -6.59 -3.17 -2.93
CA VAL A 23 -6.18 -1.87 -2.39
C VAL A 23 -7.25 -0.81 -2.62
N ASP A 24 -7.87 -0.78 -3.80
CA ASP A 24 -8.97 0.15 -4.13
C ASP A 24 -10.24 -0.14 -3.31
N ALA A 25 -10.48 -1.40 -2.93
CA ALA A 25 -11.58 -1.80 -2.06
C ALA A 25 -11.30 -1.61 -0.55
N ALA A 26 -10.07 -1.23 -0.18
CA ALA A 26 -9.70 -1.03 1.21
C ALA A 26 -10.41 0.22 1.79
N ALA A 27 -11.04 0.05 2.95
CA ALA A 27 -11.84 1.12 3.57
C ALA A 27 -11.00 2.30 4.08
N ASP A 28 -9.75 2.04 4.49
CA ASP A 28 -8.85 3.05 5.03
C ASP A 28 -7.37 2.68 4.86
N ALA A 29 -6.49 3.60 5.28
CA ALA A 29 -5.04 3.43 5.21
C ALA A 29 -4.52 2.27 6.07
N ALA A 30 -5.23 1.89 7.14
CA ALA A 30 -4.83 0.76 7.97
C ALA A 30 -5.12 -0.57 7.25
N ALA A 31 -6.26 -0.68 6.58
CA ALA A 31 -6.59 -1.82 5.72
C ALA A 31 -5.56 -2.00 4.59
N VAL A 32 -5.11 -0.91 3.96
CA VAL A 32 -4.04 -0.98 2.96
C VAL A 32 -2.72 -1.49 3.56
N THR A 33 -2.36 -1.08 4.78
CA THR A 33 -1.14 -1.59 5.41
C THR A 33 -1.22 -3.07 5.76
N VAL A 34 -2.40 -3.60 6.10
CA VAL A 34 -2.60 -5.04 6.32
C VAL A 34 -2.45 -5.81 5.01
N ILE A 35 -2.98 -5.29 3.91
CA ILE A 35 -2.79 -5.87 2.56
C ILE A 35 -1.30 -5.86 2.20
N ALA A 36 -0.61 -4.74 2.42
CA ALA A 36 0.82 -4.62 2.15
C ALA A 36 1.66 -5.59 2.98
N GLU A 37 1.33 -5.77 4.26
CA GLU A 37 2.01 -6.69 5.15
C GLU A 37 1.87 -8.15 4.68
N ALA A 38 0.67 -8.54 4.21
CA ALA A 38 0.44 -9.85 3.61
C ALA A 38 1.29 -10.07 2.33
N GLU A 39 1.60 -8.99 1.60
CA GLU A 39 2.46 -9.01 0.42
C GLU A 39 3.96 -8.88 0.76
N GLY A 40 4.33 -8.80 2.04
CA GLY A 40 5.71 -8.67 2.54
C GLY A 40 6.25 -7.24 2.62
N HIS A 41 5.38 -6.24 2.52
CA HIS A 41 5.73 -4.83 2.53
C HIS A 41 5.31 -4.16 3.84
N HIS A 42 6.25 -3.54 4.55
CA HIS A 42 5.99 -2.89 5.83
C HIS A 42 6.15 -1.37 5.73
N PHE A 43 5.04 -0.65 5.89
CA PHE A 43 5.00 0.81 6.02
C PHE A 43 3.83 1.24 6.92
N SER A 44 3.88 2.48 7.41
CA SER A 44 2.82 2.99 8.30
C SER A 44 1.61 3.53 7.51
N PRO A 45 0.41 3.55 8.11
CA PRO A 45 -0.76 4.21 7.52
C PRO A 45 -0.51 5.70 7.24
N ALA A 46 0.32 6.36 8.07
CA ALA A 46 0.77 7.74 7.85
C ALA A 46 1.58 7.90 6.54
N SER A 47 2.35 6.88 6.15
CA SER A 47 3.12 6.90 4.90
C SER A 47 2.20 6.78 3.69
N TRP A 48 1.17 5.93 3.78
CA TRP A 48 0.12 5.80 2.75
C TRP A 48 -0.70 7.08 2.60
N THR A 49 -1.23 7.62 3.70
CA THR A 49 -2.02 8.87 3.68
C THR A 49 -1.23 10.06 3.17
N ARG A 50 0.09 10.13 3.44
CA ARG A 50 0.96 11.16 2.86
C ARG A 50 1.09 11.01 1.34
N HIS A 51 1.23 9.77 0.84
CA HIS A 51 1.30 9.50 -0.60
C HIS A 51 0.01 9.87 -1.34
N LEU A 52 -1.16 9.67 -0.72
CA LEU A 52 -2.44 10.08 -1.32
C LEU A 52 -2.65 11.60 -1.40
N ARG A 53 -1.85 12.38 -0.66
CA ARG A 53 -1.93 13.85 -0.63
C ARG A 53 -0.92 14.52 -1.56
N ASP A 54 0.15 13.81 -1.94
CA ASP A 54 1.18 14.26 -2.90
C ASP A 54 0.70 13.99 -4.34
#